data_AF-A0A4R4K2U2-F1
#
_entry.id   AF-A0A4R4K2U2-F1
#
_cell.length_a   1.000
_cell.length_b   1.000
_cell.length_c   1.000
_cell.angle_alpha   90.00
_cell.angle_beta   90.00
_cell.angle_gamma   90.00
#
_symmetry.space_group_name_H-M   'P 1'
#
loop_
_entity.id
_entity.type
_entity.pdbx_description
1 polymer ?
#
loop_
_entity_poly.entity_id
_entity_poly.type
_entity_poly.pdbx_seq_one_letter_code
_entity_poly.pdbx_strand_id
1 'polypeptide(L)' 'MDIMESVPCALVMVDLVDGHSVRCVIFCANLGGDADAIGAMAGAISGKRSLSTVDRMTTVDLLMVC' A
#
# COMPACT_ATOMS: atom_id res chain seq x y z
N MET A 1 13.34 7.85 5.92
CA MET A 1 13.42 7.75 4.44
C MET A 1 13.35 9.16 3.88
N ASP A 2 14.11 9.50 2.83
CA ASP A 2 14.00 10.82 2.21
C ASP A 2 12.77 10.89 1.30
N ILE A 3 12.21 12.09 1.07
CA ILE A 3 11.02 12.28 0.21
C ILE A 3 11.27 11.81 -1.22
N MET A 4 12.53 11.90 -1.66
CA MET A 4 12.94 11.47 -3.00
C MET A 4 12.89 9.94 -3.17
N GLU A 5 12.89 9.18 -2.08
CA GLU A 5 12.83 7.72 -2.10
C GLU A 5 11.42 7.21 -1.78
N SER A 6 10.68 7.90 -0.90
CA SER A 6 9.35 7.46 -0.45
C SER A 6 8.25 7.65 -1.49
N VAL A 7 8.29 8.72 -2.28
CA VAL A 7 7.30 8.97 -3.36
C VAL A 7 7.38 7.93 -4.48
N PRO A 8 8.56 7.64 -5.10
CA PRO A 8 8.63 6.60 -6.13
C PRO A 8 8.34 5.21 -5.56
N CYS A 9 8.71 4.93 -4.30
CA CYS A 9 8.36 3.69 -3.63
C CYS A 9 6.84 3.51 -3.54
N ALA A 10 6.11 4.54 -3.11
CA ALA A 10 4.65 4.49 -3.04
C ALA A 10 3.98 4.25 -4.41
N LEU A 11 4.50 4.86 -5.47
CA LEU A 11 3.99 4.64 -6.84
C LEU A 11 4.20 3.20 -7.32
N VAL A 12 5.40 2.65 -7.11
CA VAL A 12 5.70 1.24 -7.47
C VAL A 12 4.85 0.27 -6.67
N MET A 13 4.60 0.54 -5.39
CA MET A 13 3.75 -0.30 -4.53
C MET A 13 2.31 -0.36 -5.03
N VAL A 14 1.77 0.74 -5.54
CA VAL A 14 0.42 0.79 -6.13
C VAL A 14 0.36 0.02 -7.43
N ASP A 15 1.39 0.15 -8.28
CA ASP A 15 1.47 -0.55 -9.57
C ASP A 15 1.65 -2.07 -9.38
N LEU A 16 2.49 -2.48 -8.42
CA LEU A 16 2.78 -3.88 -8.11
C LEU A 16 1.54 -4.67 -7.65
N VAL A 17 0.58 -4.00 -7.02
CA VAL A 17 -0.67 -4.61 -6.55
C VAL A 17 -1.86 -4.27 -7.45
N ASP A 18 -1.61 -3.74 -8.65
CA ASP A 18 -2.63 -3.31 -9.63
C ASP A 18 -3.72 -2.40 -9.03
N GLY A 19 -3.33 -1.55 -8.08
CA GLY A 19 -4.25 -0.65 -7.38
C GLY A 19 -5.18 -1.32 -6.35
N HIS A 20 -4.94 -2.57 -5.95
CA HIS A 20 -5.64 -3.19 -4.83
C HIS A 20 -5.21 -2.59 -3.49
N SER A 21 -6.07 -1.75 -2.90
CA SER A 21 -5.79 -0.99 -1.67
C SER A 21 -5.34 -1.84 -0.48
N VAL A 22 -6.02 -2.96 -0.19
CA VAL A 22 -5.67 -3.84 0.94
C VAL A 22 -4.28 -4.47 0.73
N ARG A 23 -4.02 -5.01 -0.46
CA ARG A 23 -2.72 -5.59 -0.81
C ARG A 23 -1.61 -4.55 -0.77
N CYS A 24 -1.89 -3.32 -1.20
CA CYS A 24 -0.94 -2.21 -1.15
C CYS A 24 -0.49 -1.91 0.28
N VAL A 25 -1.44 -1.81 1.21
CA VAL A 25 -1.16 -1.55 2.62
C VAL A 25 -0.34 -2.67 3.26
N ILE A 26 -0.64 -3.93 2.95
CA ILE A 26 0.12 -5.09 3.43
C ILE A 26 1.55 -5.08 2.92
N PHE A 27 1.73 -4.82 1.62
CA PHE A 27 3.06 -4.74 1.02
C PHE A 27 3.87 -3.59 1.61
N CYS A 28 3.22 -2.44 1.85
CA CYS A 28 3.87 -1.31 2.51
C CYS A 28 4.25 -1.64 3.95
N ALA A 29 3.41 -2.36 4.70
CA ALA A 29 3.72 -2.80 6.06
C ALA A 29 4.95 -3.72 6.12
N ASN A 30 5.15 -4.53 5.08
CA ASN A 30 6.31 -5.43 4.96
C ASN A 30 7.63 -4.74 4.55
N LEU A 31 7.61 -3.48 4.10
CA LEU A 31 8.84 -2.75 3.74
C LEU A 31 9.70 -2.38 4.96
N GLY A 32 9.08 -2.18 6.12
CA GLY A 32 9.75 -1.56 7.27
C GLY A 32 10.11 -0.08 7.03
N GLY A 33 10.68 0.59 8.04
CA GLY A 33 11.03 2.02 7.94
C GLY A 33 9.81 2.94 7.96
N ASP A 34 9.68 3.85 6.99
CA ASP A 34 8.56 4.81 6.83
C ASP A 34 7.34 4.18 6.14
N ALA A 35 7.02 2.94 6.50
CA ALA A 35 5.93 2.16 5.93
C ALA A 35 4.58 2.88 6.04
N ASP A 36 4.35 3.61 7.13
CA ASP A 36 3.14 4.41 7.37
C ASP A 36 3.03 5.60 6.41
N ALA A 37 4.13 6.29 6.12
CA ALA A 37 4.12 7.39 5.14
C ALA A 37 3.94 6.89 3.71
N ILE A 38 4.63 5.81 3.33
CA ILE A 38 4.51 5.17 2.02
C ILE A 38 3.11 4.60 1.83
N GLY A 39 2.60 3.89 2.84
CA GLY A 39 1.26 3.29 2.84
C GLY A 39 0.14 4.33 2.77
N ALA A 40 0.31 5.48 3.42
CA ALA A 40 -0.64 6.60 3.30
C ALA A 40 -0.67 7.17 1.87
N MET A 41 0.49 7.39 1.25
CA MET A 41 0.57 7.87 -0.13
C MET A 41 0.01 6.83 -1.11
N ALA A 42 0.44 5.58 -0.99
CA ALA A 42 0.03 4.49 -1.85
C ALA A 42 -1.47 4.20 -1.72
N GLY A 43 -2.00 4.16 -0.49
CA GLY A 43 -3.42 3.98 -0.21
C GLY A 43 -4.30 5.12 -0.72
N ALA A 44 -3.81 6.36 -0.68
CA ALA A 44 -4.51 7.50 -1.27
C ALA A 44 -4.61 7.39 -2.80
N ILE A 45 -3.56 6.88 -3.46
CA ILE A 45 -3.55 6.68 -4.92
C ILE A 45 -4.42 5.48 -5.30
N SER A 46 -4.31 4.34 -4.62
CA SER A 46 -5.08 3.14 -4.90
C SER A 46 -6.58 3.34 -4.63
N GLY A 47 -6.93 3.99 -3.51
CA GLY A 47 -8.31 4.26 -3.12
C GLY A 47 -9.06 5.19 -4.07
N LYS A 48 -8.34 6.05 -4.81
CA LYS A 48 -8.94 6.93 -5.82
C LYS A 48 -9.46 6.17 -7.05
N ARG A 49 -9.00 4.94 -7.27
CA ARG A 49 -9.40 4.13 -8.43
C ARG A 49 -10.82 3.56 -8.29
N SER A 50 -11.37 3.45 -7.07
CA SER A 50 -12.79 3.18 -6.79
C SER A 50 -13.13 3.37 -5.31
N LEU A 51 -14.12 4.21 -4.96
CA LEU A 51 -14.60 4.40 -3.58
C LEU A 51 -15.11 3.09 -2.93
N SER A 52 -15.47 2.09 -3.75
CA SER A 52 -15.88 0.75 -3.34
C SER A 52 -14.73 -0.24 -3.06
N THR A 53 -13.47 0.16 -3.28
CA THR A 53 -12.28 -0.72 -3.10
C THR A 53 -11.62 -0.64 -1.73
N VAL A 54 -12.31 -0.08 -0.73
CA VAL A 54 -12.00 -0.37 0.68
C VAL A 54 -12.41 -1.81 0.98
N ASP A 55 -11.65 -2.75 0.42
CA ASP A 55 -11.83 -4.17 0.63
C ASP A 55 -11.65 -4.49 2.11
N ARG A 56 -12.41 -5.48 2.58
CA ARG A 56 -12.26 -5.97 3.95
C ARG A 56 -10.98 -6.78 4.00
N MET A 57 -10.08 -6.41 4.91
CA MET A 57 -8.93 -7.23 5.26
C MET A 57 -9.42 -8.62 5.65
N THR A 58 -9.00 -9.66 4.91
CA THR A 58 -9.33 -11.05 5.24
C THR A 58 -8.18 -11.72 6.00
N THR A 59 -8.43 -12.87 6.62
CA THR A 59 -7.39 -13.62 7.34
C THR A 59 -6.27 -14.13 6.43
N VAL A 60 -6.56 -14.35 5.13
CA VAL A 60 -5.52 -14.73 4.15
C VAL A 60 -4.62 -13.56 3.77
N ASP A 61 -5.15 -12.34 3.82
CA ASP A 61 -4.37 -11.12 3.62
C ASP A 61 -3.43 -10.86 4.81
N LEU A 62 -3.86 -11.21 6.02
CA LEU A 62 -3.06 -11.04 7.24
C LEU A 62 -1.86 -11.99 7.30
N LEU A 63 -1.98 -13.18 6.70
CA LEU A 63 -0.88 -14.13 6.54
C LEU A 63 0.23 -13.63 5.61
N MET A 64 -0.04 -12.58 4.82
CA MET A 64 0.94 -11.96 3.94
C MET A 64 1.74 -10.86 4.63
N VAL A 65 1.44 -10.52 5.89
CA VAL A 65 2.28 -9.63 6.72
C VAL A 65 3.33 -10.50 7.42
N CYS A 66 4.61 -10.26 7.13
CA CYS A 66 5.74 -10.99 7.70
C CYS A 66 6.16 -10.44 9.07
#